data_AF-A0A848WR57-F1
#
_entry.id   AF-A0A848WR57-F1
#
_cell.length_a   1.000
_cell.length_b   1.000
_cell.length_c   1.000
_cell.angle_alpha   90.00
_cell.angle_beta   90.00
_cell.angle_gamma   90.00
#
_symmetry.space_group_name_H-M   'P 1'
#
loop_
_entity.id
_entity.type
_entity.pdbx_description
1 polymer ?
#
loop_
_entity_poly.entity_id
_entity_poly.type
_entity_poly.pdbx_seq_one_letter_code
_entity_poly.pdbx_strand_id
1 'polypeptide(L)'
;MMKMAFGACIALAVASAAFAQTRVIDGDTLEIAGTIYRLNGVDAPEHGQKCGDWNCGSAATEALVEITKGRDVTCDALSEDGYGRVIATC
;
A
#
# COMPACT_ATOMS: atom_id res chain seq x y z
N MET A 1 -28.93 55.75 -4.69
CA MET A 1 -27.74 55.22 -5.39
C MET A 1 -26.85 54.55 -4.35
N MET A 2 -26.93 53.22 -4.19
CA MET A 2 -26.08 52.48 -3.26
C MET A 2 -25.58 51.24 -4.00
N LYS A 3 -24.33 51.26 -4.47
CA LYS A 3 -23.69 50.11 -5.14
C LYS A 3 -23.16 49.20 -4.05
N MET A 4 -23.88 48.11 -3.75
CA MET A 4 -23.38 47.01 -2.93
C MET A 4 -22.40 46.19 -3.80
N ALA A 5 -21.11 46.23 -3.49
CA ALA A 5 -20.13 45.36 -4.11
C ALA A 5 -20.05 44.04 -3.32
N PHE A 6 -20.55 42.96 -3.90
CA PHE A 6 -20.35 41.59 -3.40
C PHE A 6 -18.94 41.13 -3.78
N GLY A 7 -18.00 41.22 -2.84
CA GLY A 7 -16.67 40.63 -2.99
C GLY A 7 -16.73 39.13 -2.73
N ALA A 8 -16.73 38.32 -3.78
CA ALA A 8 -16.60 36.86 -3.64
C ALA A 8 -15.14 36.52 -3.29
N CYS A 9 -14.90 36.13 -2.04
CA CYS A 9 -13.63 35.56 -1.62
C CYS A 9 -13.59 34.09 -2.09
N ILE A 10 -12.87 33.82 -3.19
CA ILE A 10 -12.63 32.45 -3.66
C ILE A 10 -11.61 31.83 -2.72
N ALA A 11 -12.06 30.98 -1.79
CA ALA A 11 -11.16 30.14 -1.01
C ALA A 11 -10.62 29.03 -1.93
N LEU A 12 -9.31 29.07 -2.21
CA LEU A 12 -8.62 27.99 -2.92
C LEU A 12 -8.52 26.79 -1.96
N ALA A 13 -9.31 25.74 -2.19
CA ALA A 13 -9.17 24.49 -1.46
C ALA A 13 -7.90 23.78 -1.95
N VAL A 14 -6.85 23.76 -1.13
CA VAL A 14 -5.66 22.96 -1.38
C VAL A 14 -5.98 21.53 -0.94
N ALA A 15 -6.26 20.64 -1.90
CA ALA A 15 -6.39 19.22 -1.61
C ALA A 15 -5.00 18.66 -1.28
N SER A 16 -4.76 18.31 -0.02
CA SER A 16 -3.60 17.51 0.36
C SER A 16 -3.83 16.09 -0.13
N ALA A 17 -2.96 15.58 -1.00
CA ALA A 17 -2.96 14.16 -1.35
C ALA A 17 -2.60 13.36 -0.09
N ALA A 18 -3.57 12.66 0.48
CA ALA A 18 -3.30 11.68 1.52
C ALA A 18 -2.75 10.44 0.83
N PHE A 19 -1.50 10.07 1.13
CA PHE A 19 -0.94 8.80 0.67
C PHE A 19 -1.74 7.65 1.27
N ALA A 20 -2.07 6.65 0.45
CA ALA A 20 -2.68 5.44 0.97
C ALA A 20 -1.68 4.73 1.89
N GLN A 21 -2.12 4.37 3.09
CA GLN A 21 -1.25 3.65 4.02
C GLN A 21 -1.02 2.23 3.50
N THR A 22 0.25 1.88 3.25
CA THR A 22 0.65 0.51 2.94
C THR A 22 0.66 -0.33 4.21
N ARG A 23 -0.05 -1.46 4.19
CA ARG A 23 0.00 -2.47 5.25
C ARG A 23 0.66 -3.74 4.70
N VAL A 24 1.80 -4.12 5.24
CA VAL A 24 2.42 -5.43 4.92
C VAL A 24 1.65 -6.55 5.62
N ILE A 25 1.32 -7.61 4.89
CA ILE A 25 0.62 -8.80 5.40
C ILE A 25 1.65 -9.89 5.74
N ASP A 26 2.54 -10.20 4.80
CA ASP A 26 3.64 -11.17 4.94
C ASP A 26 4.83 -10.78 4.03
N GLY A 27 5.72 -11.71 3.68
CA GLY A 27 6.92 -11.41 2.90
C GLY A 27 6.72 -11.21 1.40
N ASP A 28 5.54 -11.49 0.83
CA ASP A 28 5.24 -11.27 -0.59
C ASP A 28 3.88 -10.56 -0.83
N THR A 29 3.14 -10.24 0.24
CA THR A 29 1.80 -9.67 0.16
C THR A 29 1.67 -8.37 0.98
N LEU A 30 1.08 -7.34 0.36
CA LEU A 30 0.79 -6.04 0.97
C LEU A 30 -0.62 -5.55 0.60
N GLU A 31 -1.18 -4.65 1.41
CA GLU A 31 -2.46 -4.00 1.14
C GLU A 31 -2.27 -2.48 1.01
N ILE A 32 -2.86 -1.89 -0.03
CA ILE A 32 -2.88 -0.45 -0.26
C ILE A 32 -4.32 -0.04 -0.55
N ALA A 33 -4.86 0.87 0.25
CA ALA A 33 -6.23 1.39 0.10
C ALA A 33 -7.33 0.29 -0.02
N GLY A 34 -7.16 -0.83 0.69
CA GLY A 34 -8.10 -1.95 0.69
C GLY A 34 -7.89 -2.99 -0.43
N THR A 35 -6.97 -2.75 -1.37
CA THR A 35 -6.58 -3.73 -2.38
C THR A 35 -5.40 -4.55 -1.88
N ILE A 36 -5.54 -5.87 -1.92
CA ILE A 36 -4.46 -6.81 -1.57
C ILE A 36 -3.65 -7.11 -2.82
N TYR A 37 -2.36 -6.84 -2.76
CA TYR A 37 -1.39 -7.09 -3.81
C TYR A 37 -0.44 -8.21 -3.38
N ARG A 38 -0.26 -9.19 -4.27
CA ARG A 38 0.82 -10.18 -4.19
C ARG A 38 1.92 -9.80 -5.18
N LEU A 39 3.15 -9.77 -4.71
CA LEU A 39 4.31 -9.38 -5.50
C LEU A 39 4.57 -10.42 -6.60
N ASN A 40 4.68 -9.94 -7.83
CA ASN A 40 4.91 -10.78 -8.99
C ASN A 40 6.28 -11.48 -8.92
N GLY A 41 6.27 -12.81 -9.04
CA GLY A 41 7.48 -13.62 -9.07
C GLY A 41 8.19 -13.78 -7.72
N VAL A 42 7.58 -13.34 -6.62
CA VAL A 42 8.07 -13.53 -5.26
C VAL A 42 7.22 -14.61 -4.59
N ASP A 43 7.88 -15.53 -3.89
CA ASP A 43 7.24 -16.52 -3.02
C ASP A 43 7.98 -16.49 -1.69
N ALA A 44 7.35 -15.92 -0.68
CA ALA A 44 7.93 -15.75 0.64
C ALA A 44 7.23 -16.66 1.66
N PRO A 45 7.90 -17.05 2.76
CA PRO A 45 7.23 -17.75 3.85
C PRO A 45 6.07 -16.91 4.39
N GLU A 46 4.92 -17.55 4.53
CA GLU A 46 3.72 -16.95 5.10
C GLU A 46 3.97 -16.41 6.52
N HIS A 47 3.22 -15.38 6.92
CA HIS A 47 3.36 -14.82 8.26
C HIS A 47 3.20 -15.91 9.34
N GLY A 48 4.12 -15.93 10.31
CA GLY A 48 4.13 -16.93 11.39
C GLY A 48 4.69 -18.30 11.02
N GLN A 49 5.07 -18.55 9.75
CA GLN A 49 5.71 -19.79 9.34
C GLN A 49 7.09 -19.96 10.01
N LYS A 50 7.39 -21.19 10.43
CA LYS A 50 8.72 -21.62 10.88
C LYS A 50 9.41 -22.47 9.82
N CYS A 51 10.69 -22.23 9.63
CA CYS A 51 11.58 -23.00 8.78
C CYS A 51 12.58 -23.74 9.67
N GLY A 52 12.16 -24.89 10.20
CA GLY A 52 12.85 -25.53 11.33
C GLY A 52 12.73 -24.68 12.60
N ASP A 53 13.85 -24.39 13.24
CA ASP A 53 13.89 -23.58 14.47
C ASP A 53 13.89 -22.06 14.20
N TRP A 54 13.88 -21.64 12.93
CA TRP A 54 13.92 -20.24 12.54
C TRP A 54 12.52 -19.71 12.18
N ASN A 55 12.14 -18.55 12.74
CA ASN A 55 10.89 -17.85 12.42
C ASN A 55 10.98 -17.10 11.06
N CYS A 56 11.15 -17.85 9.97
CA CYS A 56 11.35 -17.29 8.63
C CYS A 56 10.20 -16.42 8.14
N GLY A 57 8.94 -16.71 8.50
CA GLY A 57 7.79 -15.86 8.16
C GLY A 57 7.87 -14.47 8.78
N SER A 58 8.29 -14.37 10.05
CA SER A 58 8.51 -13.07 10.72
C SER A 58 9.65 -12.31 10.04
N ALA A 59 10.76 -12.99 9.76
CA ALA A 59 11.92 -12.37 9.12
C ALA A 59 11.59 -11.83 7.71
N ALA A 60 10.81 -12.58 6.92
CA ALA A 60 10.38 -12.15 5.59
C ALA A 60 9.41 -10.96 5.67
N THR A 61 8.42 -11.02 6.58
CA THR A 61 7.49 -9.91 6.81
C THR A 61 8.24 -8.63 7.22
N GLU A 62 9.17 -8.73 8.18
CA GLU A 62 9.98 -7.60 8.66
C GLU A 62 10.85 -7.00 7.56
N ALA A 63 11.40 -7.83 6.66
CA ALA A 63 12.16 -7.35 5.51
C ALA A 63 11.29 -6.48 4.57
N LEU A 64 10.07 -6.93 4.24
CA LEU A 64 9.16 -6.14 3.39
C LEU A 64 8.66 -4.87 4.10
N VAL A 65 8.44 -4.94 5.42
CA VAL A 65 8.15 -3.74 6.24
C VAL A 65 9.26 -2.72 6.10
N GLU A 66 10.53 -3.11 6.26
CA GLU A 66 11.64 -2.16 6.20
C GLU A 66 11.86 -1.59 4.80
N ILE A 67 11.62 -2.39 3.75
CA ILE A 67 11.66 -1.91 2.36
C ILE A 67 10.61 -0.82 2.13
N THR A 68 9.38 -1.01 2.65
CA THR A 68 8.24 -0.13 2.37
C THR A 68 8.10 1.04 3.36
N LYS A 69 8.78 0.99 4.51
CA LYS A 69 8.65 1.95 5.60
C LYS A 69 8.94 3.39 5.17
N GLY A 70 7.95 4.26 5.39
CA GLY A 70 8.06 5.70 5.10
C GLY A 70 8.10 6.03 3.61
N ARG A 71 7.75 5.09 2.73
CA ARG A 71 7.69 5.28 1.29
C ARG A 71 6.25 5.33 0.81
N ASP A 72 6.04 6.05 -0.28
CA ASP A 72 4.84 5.94 -1.09
C ASP A 72 4.99 4.73 -2.01
N VAL A 73 4.17 3.70 -1.80
CA VAL A 73 4.24 2.44 -2.55
C VAL A 73 3.20 2.47 -3.66
N THR A 74 3.65 2.28 -4.89
CA THR A 74 2.78 2.17 -6.08
C THR A 74 2.93 0.79 -6.68
N CYS A 75 1.82 0.22 -7.15
CA CYS A 75 1.80 -1.12 -7.72
C CYS A 75 1.22 -1.10 -9.14
N ASP A 76 1.96 -1.63 -10.09
CA ASP A 76 1.50 -1.87 -11.46
C ASP A 76 0.84 -3.25 -11.55
N ALA A 77 -0.48 -3.27 -11.69
CA ALA A 77 -1.27 -4.50 -11.75
C ALA A 77 -1.00 -5.29 -13.04
N LEU A 78 -0.82 -6.61 -12.90
CA LEU A 78 -0.54 -7.54 -14.00
C LEU A 78 -1.70 -8.52 -14.22
N SER A 79 -2.22 -9.11 -13.14
CA SER A 79 -3.32 -10.07 -13.19
C SER A 79 -4.01 -10.20 -11.83
N GLU A 80 -4.99 -11.09 -11.72
CA GLU A 80 -5.63 -11.48 -10.47
C GLU A 80 -5.42 -12.99 -10.26
N ASP A 81 -5.11 -13.41 -9.03
CA ASP A 81 -5.01 -14.83 -8.70
C ASP A 81 -6.37 -15.44 -8.30
N GLY A 82 -6.42 -16.75 -8.13
CA GLY A 82 -7.66 -17.47 -7.79
C GLY A 82 -8.25 -17.15 -6.42
N TYR A 83 -7.57 -16.35 -5.59
CA TYR A 83 -8.01 -15.90 -4.27
C TYR A 83 -8.51 -14.45 -4.28
N GLY A 84 -8.52 -13.79 -5.44
CA GLY A 84 -8.94 -12.40 -5.58
C GLY A 84 -7.88 -11.38 -5.19
N ARG A 85 -6.60 -11.77 -5.12
CA ARG A 85 -5.48 -10.83 -4.93
C ARG A 85 -4.98 -10.33 -6.28
N VAL A 86 -4.57 -9.07 -6.33
CA VAL A 86 -3.93 -8.50 -7.52
C VAL A 86 -2.46 -8.92 -7.55
N ILE A 87 -2.02 -9.57 -8.63
CA ILE A 87 -0.59 -9.79 -8.88
C ILE A 87 -0.01 -8.51 -9.48
N ALA A 88 1.03 -7.96 -8.87
CA ALA A 88 1.61 -6.68 -9.29
C ALA A 88 3.12 -6.58 -9.09
N THR A 89 3.73 -5.63 -9.79
CA THR A 89 5.07 -5.12 -9.46
C THR A 89 4.90 -3.86 -8.61
N CYS A 90 5.44 -3.91 -7.40
CA CYS A 90 5.61 -2.80 -6.47
C CYS A 90 7.12 -2.73 -6.12
#